data_AF-A0A3N5BQT6-F1
#
_entry.id   AF-A0A3N5BQT6-F1
#
_cell.length_a   1.000
_cell.length_b   1.000
_cell.length_c   1.000
_cell.angle_alpha   90.00
_cell.angle_beta   90.00
_cell.angle_gamma   90.00
#
_symmetry.space_group_name_H-M   'P 1'
#
loop_
_entity.id
_entity.type
_entity.pdbx_description
1 polymer ?
#
loop_
_entity_poly.entity_id
_entity_poly.type
_entity_poly.pdbx_seq_one_letter_code
_entity_poly.pdbx_strand_id
1 'polypeptide(L)'
;MNEYVNQEIERLKREKSKLLAKLGQSIYYQYRIGQFYSEELTEFEEKISSLDAEMYELKSKLNRDDLQFRCSCGHAIDLNDTYCSRCGKKIESVKEEETSYCRACGTEMALHSNFCHVCGSRHNQKQGVST
;
A
#
# COMPACT_ATOMS: atom_id res chain seq x y z
N MET A 1 -25.28 -37.68 -16.77
CA MET A 1 -25.33 -37.84 -15.30
C MET A 1 -23.97 -37.53 -14.66
N ASN A 2 -22.87 -38.11 -15.15
CA ASN A 2 -21.50 -37.82 -14.65
C ASN A 2 -21.05 -36.35 -14.87
N GLU A 3 -21.42 -35.74 -16.00
CA GLU A 3 -21.09 -34.33 -16.32
C GLU A 3 -21.62 -33.34 -15.27
N TYR A 4 -22.88 -33.50 -14.87
CA TYR A 4 -23.53 -32.64 -13.88
C TYR A 4 -22.89 -32.76 -12.50
N VAL A 5 -22.58 -33.98 -12.08
CA VAL A 5 -21.90 -34.24 -10.80
C VAL A 5 -20.50 -33.59 -10.78
N ASN A 6 -19.75 -33.68 -11.88
CA ASN A 6 -18.44 -33.02 -11.99
C ASN A 6 -18.54 -31.50 -11.95
N GLN A 7 -19.52 -30.91 -12.64
CA GLN A 7 -19.76 -29.46 -12.59
C GLN A 7 -20.10 -28.98 -11.18
N GLU A 8 -20.91 -29.76 -10.46
CA GLU A 8 -21.29 -29.45 -9.08
C GLU A 8 -20.11 -29.58 -8.11
N ILE A 9 -19.24 -30.58 -8.28
CA ILE A 9 -17.99 -30.71 -7.52
C ILE A 9 -17.09 -29.48 -7.74
N GLU A 10 -16.93 -29.03 -8.97
CA GLU A 10 -16.12 -27.85 -9.27
C GLU A 10 -16.73 -26.55 -8.73
N ARG A 11 -18.07 -26.45 -8.71
CA ARG A 11 -18.78 -25.35 -8.05
C ARG A 11 -18.46 -25.31 -6.56
N LEU A 12 -18.59 -26.45 -5.88
CA LEU A 12 -18.33 -26.58 -4.45
C LEU A 12 -16.86 -26.30 -4.10
N LYS A 13 -15.89 -26.75 -4.92
CA LYS A 13 -14.47 -26.42 -4.74
C LYS A 13 -14.21 -24.92 -4.81
N ARG A 14 -14.80 -24.23 -5.80
CA ARG A 14 -14.67 -22.77 -5.91
C ARG A 14 -15.27 -22.04 -4.71
N GLU A 15 -16.43 -22.49 -4.22
CA GLU A 15 -17.03 -21.93 -3.01
C GLU A 15 -16.15 -22.15 -1.78
N LYS A 16 -15.60 -23.35 -1.61
CA LYS A 16 -14.65 -23.67 -0.55
C LYS A 16 -13.42 -22.75 -0.59
N SER A 17 -12.80 -22.57 -1.76
CA SER A 17 -11.64 -21.69 -1.90
C SER A 17 -11.95 -20.24 -1.53
N LYS A 18 -13.13 -19.73 -1.91
CA LYS A 18 -13.59 -18.39 -1.50
C LYS A 18 -13.74 -18.28 0.01
N LEU A 19 -14.31 -19.30 0.65
CA LEU A 19 -14.49 -19.31 2.11
C LEU A 19 -13.15 -19.38 2.85
N LEU A 20 -12.20 -20.18 2.35
CA LEU A 20 -10.84 -20.26 2.90
C LEU A 20 -10.10 -18.92 2.78
N ALA A 21 -10.22 -18.23 1.64
CA ALA A 21 -9.62 -16.91 1.48
C ALA A 21 -10.22 -15.90 2.48
N LYS A 22 -11.55 -15.90 2.66
CA LYS A 22 -12.23 -15.04 3.65
C LYS A 22 -11.82 -15.37 5.09
N LEU A 23 -11.66 -16.65 5.41
CA LEU A 23 -11.18 -17.09 6.72
C LEU A 23 -9.76 -16.56 6.98
N GLY A 24 -8.85 -16.72 6.01
CA GLY A 24 -7.50 -16.18 6.09
C GLY A 24 -7.50 -14.66 6.27
N GLN A 25 -8.33 -13.93 5.54
CA GLN A 25 -8.50 -12.47 5.71
C GLN A 25 -8.99 -12.10 7.12
N SER A 26 -9.93 -12.86 7.69
CA SER A 26 -10.46 -12.61 9.03
C SER A 26 -9.42 -12.89 10.12
N ILE A 27 -8.69 -14.00 10.02
CA ILE A 27 -7.59 -14.34 10.94
C ILE A 27 -6.50 -13.27 10.83
N TYR A 28 -6.11 -12.90 9.62
CA TYR A 28 -5.13 -11.84 9.37
C TYR A 28 -5.58 -10.51 10.00
N TYR A 29 -6.84 -10.11 9.80
CA TYR A 29 -7.37 -8.90 10.42
C TYR A 29 -7.32 -8.95 11.96
N GLN A 30 -7.79 -10.03 12.58
CA GLN A 30 -7.80 -10.22 14.03
C GLN A 30 -6.38 -10.22 14.61
N TYR A 31 -5.45 -10.87 13.92
CA TYR A 31 -4.03 -10.85 14.25
C TYR A 31 -3.49 -9.42 14.21
N ARG A 32 -3.76 -8.66 13.14
CA ARG A 32 -3.29 -7.28 12.96
C ARG A 32 -3.82 -6.28 13.99
N ILE A 33 -4.98 -6.55 14.59
CA ILE A 33 -5.52 -5.75 15.71
C ILE A 33 -5.12 -6.31 17.09
N GLY A 34 -4.22 -7.30 17.11
CA GLY A 34 -3.67 -7.90 18.32
C GLY A 34 -4.64 -8.76 19.12
N GLN A 35 -5.64 -9.34 18.45
CA GLN A 35 -6.67 -10.17 19.10
C GLN A 35 -6.41 -11.69 18.96
N PHE A 36 -5.40 -12.11 18.19
CA PHE A 36 -5.11 -13.54 17.95
C PHE A 36 -3.62 -13.77 17.74
N TYR A 37 -3.02 -14.73 18.45
CA TYR A 37 -1.58 -15.02 18.37
C TYR A 37 -1.30 -16.53 18.42
N SER A 38 -0.49 -17.02 17.47
CA SER A 38 0.21 -18.30 17.52
C SER A 38 1.59 -18.13 16.88
N GLU A 39 2.57 -18.95 17.27
CA GLU A 39 3.95 -18.86 16.75
C GLU A 39 4.01 -18.97 15.22
N GLU A 40 3.25 -19.91 14.63
CA GLU A 40 3.16 -20.10 13.18
C GLU A 40 2.60 -18.86 12.46
N LEU A 41 1.61 -18.19 13.06
CA LEU A 41 1.04 -16.97 12.47
C LEU A 41 1.99 -15.78 12.55
N THR A 42 2.81 -15.69 13.60
CA THR A 42 3.86 -14.68 13.70
C THR A 42 4.91 -14.86 12.61
N GLU A 43 5.33 -16.10 12.31
CA GLU A 43 6.27 -16.34 11.21
C GLU A 43 5.68 -15.94 9.84
N PHE A 44 4.40 -16.24 9.61
CA PHE A 44 3.72 -15.79 8.40
C PHE A 44 3.59 -14.26 8.33
N GLU A 45 3.41 -13.57 9.46
CA GLU A 45 3.40 -12.10 9.52
C GLU A 45 4.73 -11.52 9.04
N GLU A 46 5.85 -11.94 9.61
CA GLU A 46 7.17 -11.42 9.25
C GLU A 46 7.44 -11.57 7.73
N LYS A 47 7.04 -12.72 7.18
CA LYS A 47 7.12 -12.99 5.73
C LYS A 47 6.19 -12.09 4.91
N ILE A 48 4.93 -11.92 5.32
CA ILE A 48 3.98 -11.07 4.59
C ILE A 48 4.42 -9.60 4.66
N SER A 49 4.85 -9.12 5.82
CA SER A 49 5.31 -7.74 5.99
C SER A 49 6.54 -7.43 5.14
N SER A 50 7.46 -8.38 4.99
CA SER A 50 8.63 -8.19 4.10
C SER A 50 8.21 -8.16 2.62
N LEU A 51 7.31 -9.05 2.20
CA LEU A 51 6.75 -9.06 0.84
C LEU A 51 5.97 -7.77 0.53
N ASP A 52 5.15 -7.28 1.45
CA ASP A 52 4.37 -6.04 1.27
C ASP A 52 5.29 -4.82 1.10
N ALA A 53 6.39 -4.76 1.88
CA ALA A 53 7.39 -3.70 1.76
C ALA A 53 8.10 -3.76 0.39
N GLU A 54 8.52 -4.95 -0.04
CA GLU A 54 9.15 -5.14 -1.36
C GLU A 54 8.18 -4.78 -2.51
N MET A 55 6.92 -5.21 -2.43
CA MET A 55 5.88 -4.86 -3.40
C MET A 55 5.66 -3.35 -3.49
N TYR A 56 5.70 -2.64 -2.36
CA TYR A 56 5.59 -1.18 -2.36
C TYR A 56 6.79 -0.51 -3.02
N GLU A 57 8.02 -0.95 -2.69
CA GLU A 57 9.25 -0.43 -3.31
C GLU A 57 9.30 -0.65 -4.82
N LEU A 58 8.84 -1.81 -5.30
CA LEU A 58 8.75 -2.09 -6.73
C LEU A 58 7.71 -1.18 -7.41
N LYS A 59 6.55 -0.98 -6.78
CA LYS A 59 5.52 -0.06 -7.29
C LYS A 59 5.98 1.39 -7.28
N SER A 60 6.73 1.82 -6.26
CA SER A 60 7.24 3.20 -6.16
C SER A 60 8.24 3.50 -7.27
N LYS A 61 9.13 2.54 -7.60
CA LYS A 61 10.06 2.63 -8.74
C LYS A 61 9.33 2.74 -10.07
N LEU A 62 8.34 1.87 -10.31
CA LEU A 62 7.48 1.93 -11.51
C LEU A 62 6.82 3.32 -11.68
N ASN A 63 6.31 3.92 -10.60
CA ASN A 63 5.67 5.23 -10.65
C ASN A 63 6.66 6.39 -10.86
N ARG A 64 7.90 6.29 -10.36
CA ARG A 64 8.94 7.30 -10.59
C ARG A 64 9.39 7.33 -12.04
N ASP A 65 9.46 6.19 -12.69
CA ASP A 65 9.84 6.09 -14.10
C ASP A 65 8.75 6.60 -15.06
N ASP A 66 7.48 6.66 -14.61
CA ASP A 66 6.34 7.18 -15.39
C ASP A 66 6.02 8.67 -15.12
N LEU A 67 6.70 9.29 -14.15
CA LEU A 67 6.57 10.71 -13.82
C LEU A 67 7.43 11.58 -14.75
N GLN A 68 7.08 11.62 -16.04
CA GLN A 68 7.39 12.80 -16.84
C GLN A 68 6.55 13.96 -16.29
N PHE A 69 7.13 14.72 -15.35
CA PHE A 69 6.52 15.96 -14.89
C PHE A 69 6.30 16.85 -16.12
N ARG A 70 5.09 17.41 -16.25
CA ARG A 70 4.78 18.33 -17.35
C ARG A 70 4.57 19.71 -16.77
N CYS A 71 5.27 20.69 -17.32
CA CYS A 71 4.98 22.08 -17.05
C CYS A 71 3.55 22.40 -17.51
N SER A 72 2.93 23.44 -16.93
CA SER A 72 1.63 23.98 -17.40
C SER A 72 1.58 24.33 -18.89
N CYS A 73 2.74 24.47 -19.57
CA CYS A 73 2.85 24.66 -21.02
C CYS A 73 2.89 23.34 -21.82
N GLY A 74 2.76 22.19 -21.16
CA GLY A 74 2.77 20.84 -21.74
C GLY A 74 4.15 20.21 -21.97
N HIS A 75 5.24 20.96 -21.75
CA HIS A 75 6.60 20.45 -21.92
C HIS A 75 6.97 19.50 -20.78
N ALA A 76 7.62 18.38 -21.11
CA ALA A 76 8.22 17.51 -20.11
C ALA A 76 9.35 18.26 -19.39
N ILE A 77 9.41 18.11 -18.08
CA ILE A 77 10.38 18.74 -17.19
C ILE A 77 10.97 17.65 -16.30
N ASP A 78 12.26 17.77 -15.98
CA ASP A 78 12.92 16.87 -15.04
C ASP A 78 12.55 17.24 -13.60
N LEU A 79 12.63 16.28 -12.69
CA LEU A 79 12.44 16.49 -11.25
C LEU A 79 13.42 17.54 -10.68
N ASN A 80 14.58 17.72 -11.31
CA ASN A 80 15.60 18.68 -10.90
C ASN A 80 15.50 20.05 -11.59
N ASP A 81 14.59 20.23 -12.55
CA ASP A 81 14.45 21.50 -13.26
C ASP A 81 13.86 22.58 -12.32
N THR A 82 14.58 23.69 -12.13
CA THR A 82 14.07 24.84 -11.36
C THR A 82 13.14 25.73 -12.20
N TYR A 83 13.30 25.69 -13.52
CA TYR A 83 12.51 26.46 -14.50
C TYR A 83 12.24 25.61 -15.73
N CYS A 84 11.07 25.77 -16.34
CA CYS A 84 10.76 25.11 -17.60
C CYS A 84 11.60 25.69 -18.75
N SER A 85 12.44 24.86 -19.37
CA SER A 85 13.29 25.21 -20.52
C SER A 85 12.52 25.79 -21.72
N ARG A 86 11.23 25.47 -21.87
CA ARG A 86 10.39 25.93 -22.98
C ARG A 86 9.62 27.23 -22.73
N CYS A 87 9.11 27.45 -21.51
CA CYS A 87 8.24 28.61 -21.23
C CYS A 87 8.76 29.53 -20.12
N GLY A 88 9.89 29.21 -19.49
CA GLY A 88 10.55 30.02 -18.47
C GLY A 88 9.83 30.07 -17.12
N LYS A 89 8.66 29.43 -16.96
CA LYS A 89 7.97 29.37 -15.67
C LYS A 89 8.78 28.60 -14.64
N LYS A 90 8.86 29.16 -13.43
CA LYS A 90 9.44 28.49 -12.26
C LYS A 90 8.61 27.25 -11.93
N ILE A 91 9.30 26.13 -11.71
CA ILE A 91 8.67 24.90 -11.25
C ILE A 91 8.61 25.00 -9.73
N GLU A 92 7.42 24.85 -9.16
CA GLU A 92 7.28 24.77 -7.71
C GLU A 92 7.89 23.43 -7.28
N SER A 93 9.04 23.49 -6.60
CA SER A 93 9.68 22.31 -6.02
C SER A 93 8.70 21.62 -5.09
N VAL A 94 8.53 20.31 -5.25
CA VAL A 94 7.77 19.49 -4.32
C VAL A 94 8.40 19.68 -2.94
N LYS A 95 7.70 20.35 -2.03
CA LYS A 95 8.14 20.46 -0.63
C LYS A 95 8.29 19.04 -0.10
N GLU A 96 9.42 18.75 0.53
CA GLU A 96 9.59 17.51 1.29
C GLU A 96 8.44 17.43 2.30
N GLU A 97 7.54 16.47 2.10
CA GLU A 97 6.47 16.20 3.04
C GLU A 97 7.09 15.64 4.31
N GLU A 98 6.71 16.18 5.46
CA GLU A 98 7.13 15.64 6.75
C GLU A 98 6.78 14.15 6.82
N THR A 99 7.75 13.30 7.19
CA THR A 99 7.57 11.85 7.29
C THR A 99 7.43 11.40 8.75
N SER A 100 6.86 10.21 8.92
CA SER A 100 6.65 9.54 10.20
C SER A 100 6.73 8.04 9.99
N TYR A 101 6.85 7.26 11.06
CA TYR A 101 6.92 5.80 10.97
C TYR A 101 5.62 5.13 11.42
N CYS A 102 5.23 4.07 10.70
CA CYS A 102 4.12 3.23 11.09
C CYS A 102 4.38 2.60 12.46
N ARG A 103 3.48 2.81 13.43
CA ARG A 103 3.57 2.13 14.73
C ARG A 103 3.34 0.62 14.67
N ALA A 104 2.75 0.12 13.58
CA ALA A 104 2.45 -1.30 13.41
C ALA A 104 3.57 -2.06 12.66
N CYS A 105 4.05 -1.53 11.53
CA CYS A 105 5.04 -2.23 10.70
C CYS A 105 6.37 -1.49 10.52
N GLY A 106 6.55 -0.33 11.15
CA GLY A 106 7.79 0.45 11.08
C GLY A 106 8.05 1.19 9.76
N THR A 107 7.19 1.03 8.73
CA THR A 107 7.41 1.70 7.44
C THR A 107 7.30 3.22 7.55
N GLU A 108 8.24 3.94 6.93
CA GLU A 108 8.17 5.39 6.75
C GLU A 108 6.96 5.77 5.86
N MET A 109 6.24 6.81 6.24
CA MET A 109 5.07 7.32 5.53
C MET A 109 4.88 8.81 5.76
N ALA A 110 4.20 9.49 4.85
CA ALA A 110 3.84 10.90 5.03
C ALA A 110 3.06 11.09 6.33
N LEU A 111 3.44 12.09 7.13
CA LEU A 111 2.88 12.42 8.45
C LEU A 111 1.36 12.57 8.40
N HIS A 112 0.86 13.11 7.29
CA HIS A 112 -0.57 13.36 7.09
C HIS A 112 -1.38 12.15 6.57
N SER A 113 -0.74 10.99 6.38
CA SER A 113 -1.43 9.77 5.93
C SER A 113 -2.43 9.29 6.98
N ASN A 114 -3.63 8.88 6.56
CA ASN A 114 -4.63 8.26 7.45
C ASN A 114 -4.37 6.76 7.68
N PHE A 115 -3.71 6.10 6.73
CA PHE A 115 -3.44 4.67 6.73
C PHE A 115 -2.04 4.40 6.20
N CYS A 116 -1.39 3.34 6.70
CA CYS A 116 -0.13 2.86 6.14
C CYS A 116 -0.33 2.30 4.73
N HIS A 117 0.47 2.74 3.76
CA HIS A 117 0.43 2.24 2.39
C HIS A 117 1.01 0.83 2.22
N VAL A 118 1.81 0.36 3.18
CA VAL A 118 2.33 -1.02 3.22
C VAL A 118 1.33 -1.92 3.94
N CYS A 119 1.05 -1.62 5.21
CA CYS A 119 0.36 -2.57 6.07
C CYS A 119 -1.14 -2.27 6.26
N GLY A 120 -1.64 -1.10 5.84
CA GLY A 120 -3.06 -0.72 5.97
C GLY A 120 -3.51 -0.32 7.38
N SER A 121 -2.63 -0.38 8.40
CA SER A 121 -2.98 0.07 9.76
C SER A 121 -3.31 1.55 9.78
N ARG A 122 -4.30 1.95 10.60
CA ARG A 122 -4.64 3.36 10.81
C ARG A 122 -3.47 4.11 11.44
N HIS A 123 -3.15 5.25 10.87
CA HIS A 123 -2.23 6.21 11.44
C HIS A 123 -3.04 7.12 12.37
N ASN A 124 -3.02 6.82 13.67
CA ASN A 124 -3.77 7.61 14.66
C ASN A 124 -3.20 9.03 14.74
N GLN A 125 -3.82 9.97 14.02
CA GLN A 125 -3.63 11.40 14.21
C GLN A 125 -4.59 11.92 15.28
N LYS A 126 -4.03 12.33 16.41
CA LYS A 126 -4.51 13.51 17.13
C LYS A 126 -3.28 14.29 17.57
N GLN A 127 -3.08 15.49 17.03
CA GLN A 127 -3.35 16.73 17.75
C GLN A 127 -3.65 17.83 16.73
N GLY A 128 -4.90 18.29 16.70
CA GLY A 128 -5.17 19.65 16.26
C GLY A 128 -4.59 20.56 17.33
N VAL A 129 -3.65 21.42 16.93
CA VAL A 129 -3.32 22.60 17.73
C VAL A 129 -4.37 23.64 17.39
N SER A 130 -5.40 23.68 18.23
CA SER A 130 -6.20 24.88 18.41
C SER A 130 -5.31 25.95 19.05
N THR A 131 -5.15 27.08 18.39
CA THR A 131 -4.97 28.38 19.07
C THR A 131 -5.83 29.38 18.33
#